data_AF-A0A7V1WDE2-F1
#
_entry.id   AF-A0A7V1WDE2-F1
#
_cell.length_a   1.000
_cell.length_b   1.000
_cell.length_c   1.000
_cell.angle_alpha   90.00
_cell.angle_beta   90.00
_cell.angle_gamma   90.00
#
_symmetry.space_group_name_H-M   'P 1'
#
loop_
_entity.id
_entity.type
_entity.pdbx_description
1 polymer ?
#
loop_
_entity_poly.entity_id
_entity_poly.type
_entity_poly.pdbx_seq_one_letter_code
_entity_poly.pdbx_strand_id
1 'polypeptide(L)'
;MSVETPVMPATAKAFIGLMAVAMMTLLAAVVGHVILGVGAASGNAAVLDGIERWSLWLEAVRRIGIATYLLAISLGLATIATVLRFQALRIGEIPGERGA
;
A
#
# COMPACT_ATOMS: atom_id res chain seq x y z
N MET A 1 -15.51 -20.18 -29.45
CA MET A 1 -14.36 -19.31 -29.14
C MET A 1 -14.46 -18.99 -27.66
N SER A 2 -13.68 -19.66 -26.80
CA SER A 2 -13.75 -19.45 -25.35
C SER A 2 -13.06 -18.13 -25.03
N VAL A 3 -13.81 -17.15 -24.51
CA VAL A 3 -13.24 -15.90 -24.01
C VAL A 3 -12.73 -16.20 -22.60
N GLU A 4 -11.46 -16.59 -22.48
CA GLU A 4 -10.82 -16.74 -21.18
C GLU A 4 -10.63 -15.35 -20.57
N THR A 5 -11.26 -15.11 -19.44
CA THR A 5 -11.04 -13.87 -18.68
C THR A 5 -9.61 -13.90 -18.11
N PRO A 6 -8.82 -12.82 -18.26
CA PRO A 6 -7.48 -12.77 -17.70
C PRO A 6 -7.54 -12.93 -16.18
N VAL A 7 -6.97 -14.02 -15.68
CA VAL A 7 -6.83 -14.25 -14.24
C VAL A 7 -5.95 -13.15 -13.66
N MET A 8 -6.42 -12.53 -12.57
CA MET A 8 -5.71 -11.40 -11.95
C MET A 8 -4.28 -11.80 -11.57
N PRO A 9 -3.25 -11.07 -12.05
CA PRO A 9 -1.86 -11.41 -11.80
C PRO A 9 -1.54 -11.35 -10.30
N ALA A 10 -0.64 -12.23 -9.85
CA ALA A 10 -0.29 -12.32 -8.42
C ALA A 10 0.23 -10.98 -7.86
N THR A 11 0.95 -10.19 -8.67
CA THR A 11 1.44 -8.86 -8.29
C THR A 11 0.31 -7.86 -8.04
N ALA A 12 -0.79 -7.93 -8.80
CA ALA A 12 -1.98 -7.09 -8.57
C ALA A 12 -2.69 -7.46 -7.27
N LYS A 13 -2.81 -8.76 -6.97
CA LYS A 13 -3.38 -9.24 -5.70
C LYS A 13 -2.52 -8.82 -4.52
N ALA A 14 -1.20 -8.97 -4.63
CA ALA A 14 -0.25 -8.56 -3.62
C ALA A 14 -0.28 -7.04 -3.40
N PHE A 15 -0.35 -6.24 -4.47
CA PHE A 15 -0.51 -4.79 -4.38
C PHE A 15 -1.74 -4.41 -3.55
N ILE A 16 -2.92 -4.90 -3.91
CA ILE A 16 -4.17 -4.55 -3.21
C ILE A 16 -4.14 -5.01 -1.76
N GLY A 17 -3.69 -6.24 -1.50
CA GLY A 17 -3.60 -6.79 -0.15
C GLY A 17 -2.64 -6.00 0.73
N LEU A 18 -1.43 -5.71 0.24
CA LEU A 18 -0.44 -4.95 0.98
C LEU A 18 -0.83 -3.49 1.18
N MET A 19 -1.53 -2.88 0.21
CA MET A 19 -2.08 -1.53 0.37
C MET A 19 -3.09 -1.47 1.52
N ALA A 20 -4.00 -2.44 1.58
CA ALA A 20 -4.98 -2.52 2.67
C ALA A 20 -4.30 -2.69 4.03
N VAL A 21 -3.33 -3.61 4.13
CA VAL A 21 -2.57 -3.84 5.37
C VAL A 21 -1.78 -2.60 5.78
N ALA A 22 -1.07 -1.97 4.84
CA ALA A 22 -0.28 -0.78 5.12
C ALA A 22 -1.17 0.39 5.59
N MET A 23 -2.30 0.63 4.93
CA MET A 23 -3.24 1.68 5.34
C MET A 23 -3.82 1.43 6.74
N MET A 24 -4.22 0.20 7.04
CA MET A 24 -4.73 -0.14 8.38
C MET A 24 -3.63 -0.02 9.44
N THR A 25 -2.40 -0.41 9.12
CA THR A 25 -1.25 -0.28 10.03
C THR A 25 -0.94 1.19 10.34
N LEU A 26 -0.93 2.05 9.32
CA LEU A 26 -0.72 3.48 9.48
C LEU A 26 -1.85 4.14 10.27
N LEU A 27 -3.10 3.75 10.01
CA LEU A 27 -4.26 4.22 10.76
C LEU A 27 -4.15 3.83 12.23
N ALA A 28 -3.79 2.58 12.54
CA ALA A 28 -3.58 2.12 13.92
C ALA A 28 -2.48 2.92 14.63
N ALA A 29 -1.38 3.23 13.94
CA ALA A 29 -0.31 4.07 14.50
C ALA A 29 -0.77 5.49 14.81
N VAL A 30 -1.65 6.07 13.98
CA VAL A 30 -2.25 7.39 14.23
C VAL A 30 -3.20 7.34 15.43
N VAL A 31 -4.08 6.35 15.50
CA VAL A 31 -5.01 6.17 16.63
C VAL A 31 -4.23 6.01 17.94
N GLY A 32 -3.19 5.16 17.96
CA GLY A 32 -2.33 4.99 19.12
C GLY A 32 -1.65 6.29 19.56
N HIS A 33 -1.18 7.09 18.61
CA HIS A 33 -0.57 8.39 18.91
C HIS A 33 -1.56 9.36 19.56
N VAL A 34 -2.81 9.40 19.07
CA VAL A 34 -3.87 10.23 19.66
C VAL A 34 -4.20 9.77 21.09
N ILE A 35 -4.34 8.46 21.31
CA ILE A 35 -4.62 7.91 22.65
C ILE A 35 -3.52 8.28 23.64
N LEU A 36 -2.25 8.14 23.26
CA LEU A 36 -1.13 8.56 24.12
C LEU A 36 -1.14 10.06 24.38
N GLY A 37 -1.40 10.88 23.35
CA GLY A 37 -1.47 12.33 23.50
C GLY A 37 -2.57 12.78 24.45
N VAL A 38 -3.76 12.20 24.34
CA VAL A 38 -4.89 12.46 25.26
C VAL A 38 -4.56 11.98 26.68
N GLY A 39 -3.96 10.79 26.82
CA GLY A 39 -3.54 10.25 28.12
C GLY A 39 -2.49 11.13 28.81
N ALA A 40 -1.52 11.65 28.06
CA ALA A 40 -0.51 12.56 28.57
C ALA A 40 -1.13 13.91 28.99
N ALA A 41 -1.99 14.49 28.15
CA ALA A 41 -2.65 15.77 28.43
C ALA A 41 -3.58 15.71 29.65
N SER A 42 -4.17 14.55 29.93
CA SER A 42 -5.01 14.32 31.12
C SER A 42 -4.23 14.01 32.40
N GLY A 43 -2.90 13.93 32.35
CA GLY A 43 -2.06 13.62 33.50
C GLY A 43 -2.13 12.17 33.96
N ASN A 44 -2.52 11.24 33.08
CA ASN A 44 -2.61 9.82 33.43
C ASN A 44 -1.23 9.24 33.76
N ALA A 45 -1.00 8.91 35.03
CA ALA A 45 0.28 8.42 35.54
C ALA A 45 0.80 7.16 34.83
N ALA A 46 -0.09 6.23 34.46
CA ALA A 46 0.29 4.99 33.76
C ALA A 46 0.75 5.26 32.32
N VAL A 47 0.16 6.27 31.66
CA VAL A 47 0.57 6.68 30.31
C VAL A 47 1.90 7.43 30.37
N LEU A 48 2.06 8.34 31.34
CA LEU A 48 3.28 9.13 31.52
C LEU A 48 4.50 8.25 31.81
N ASP A 49 4.37 7.23 32.65
CA ASP A 49 5.45 6.29 32.95
C ASP A 49 5.89 5.46 31.73
N GLY A 50 4.95 5.16 30.83
CA GLY A 50 5.19 4.34 29.63
C GLY A 50 5.41 5.12 28.33
N ILE A 51 5.32 6.46 28.34
CA ILE A 51 5.10 7.25 27.12
C ILE A 51 6.26 7.13 26.12
N GLU A 52 7.49 7.13 26.60
CA GLU A 52 8.70 7.01 25.77
C GLU A 52 8.79 5.64 25.09
N ARG A 53 8.48 4.57 25.84
CA ARG A 53 8.47 3.21 25.28
C ARG A 53 7.39 3.08 24.21
N TRP A 54 6.19 3.56 24.50
CA TRP A 54 5.07 3.46 23.56
C TRP A 54 5.27 4.34 22.32
N SER A 55 5.87 5.52 22.45
CA SER A 55 6.18 6.38 21.31
C SER A 55 7.20 5.73 20.37
N LEU A 56 8.24 5.08 20.91
CA LEU A 56 9.21 4.30 20.12
C LEU A 56 8.55 3.17 19.33
N TRP A 57 7.66 2.41 19.98
CA TRP A 57 6.90 1.34 19.30
C TRP A 57 5.99 1.89 18.19
N LEU A 58 5.27 2.99 18.44
CA LEU A 58 4.42 3.61 17.42
C LEU A 58 5.23 4.14 16.23
N GLU A 59 6.41 4.68 16.48
CA GLU A 59 7.31 5.11 15.41
C GLU A 59 7.81 3.91 14.59
N ALA A 60 8.18 2.81 15.24
CA ALA A 60 8.56 1.58 14.55
C ALA A 60 7.41 1.05 13.67
N VAL A 61 6.18 0.96 14.22
CA VAL A 61 4.98 0.53 13.49
C VAL A 61 4.72 1.46 12.29
N ARG A 62 4.84 2.78 12.48
CA ARG A 62 4.68 3.76 11.40
C ARG A 62 5.71 3.56 10.29
N ARG A 63 7.00 3.39 10.63
CA ARG A 63 8.07 3.17 9.65
C ARG A 63 7.87 1.88 8.87
N ILE A 64 7.47 0.80 9.54
CA ILE A 64 7.13 -0.47 8.88
C ILE A 64 5.93 -0.26 7.95
N GLY A 65 4.85 0.39 8.43
CA GLY A 65 3.68 0.70 7.61
C GLY A 65 4.01 1.49 6.35
N ILE A 66 4.89 2.50 6.45
CA ILE A 66 5.38 3.28 5.29
C ILE A 66 6.17 2.38 4.34
N ALA A 67 7.09 1.56 4.85
CA ALA A 67 7.88 0.65 4.02
C ALA A 67 6.98 -0.35 3.27
N THR A 68 5.98 -0.93 3.95
CA THR A 68 5.00 -1.82 3.33
C THR A 68 4.16 -1.09 2.28
N TYR A 69 3.77 0.17 2.54
CA TYR A 69 3.04 0.99 1.58
C TYR A 69 3.84 1.25 0.30
N LEU A 70 5.11 1.62 0.44
CA LEU A 70 6.01 1.83 -0.69
C LEU A 70 6.24 0.54 -1.49
N LEU A 71 6.45 -0.58 -0.80
CA LEU A 71 6.57 -1.90 -1.44
C LEU A 71 5.30 -2.24 -2.24
N ALA A 72 4.12 -2.00 -1.68
CA ALA A 72 2.86 -2.22 -2.38
C ALA A 72 2.77 -1.36 -3.65
N ILE A 73 3.08 -0.06 -3.56
CA ILE A 73 3.13 0.83 -4.72
C ILE A 73 4.07 0.31 -5.80
N SER A 74 5.26 -0.17 -5.44
CA SER A 74 6.21 -0.74 -6.40
C SER A 74 5.62 -1.97 -7.13
N LEU A 75 4.87 -2.83 -6.45
CA LEU A 75 4.17 -3.96 -7.07
C LEU A 75 3.03 -3.50 -7.99
N GLY A 76 2.32 -2.44 -7.60
CA GLY A 76 1.30 -1.79 -8.44
C GLY A 76 1.93 -1.24 -9.73
N LEU A 77 3.04 -0.51 -9.61
CA LEU A 77 3.80 0.02 -10.75
C LEU A 77 4.32 -1.08 -11.67
N ALA A 78 4.86 -2.18 -11.11
CA ALA A 78 5.31 -3.33 -11.90
C ALA A 78 4.16 -3.96 -12.71
N THR A 79 2.97 -4.03 -12.11
CA THR A 79 1.76 -4.51 -12.79
C THR A 79 1.36 -3.56 -13.92
N ILE A 80 1.32 -2.25 -13.67
CA ILE A 80 1.00 -1.24 -14.70
C ILE A 80 2.00 -1.31 -15.85
N ALA A 81 3.30 -1.36 -15.57
CA ALA A 81 4.34 -1.47 -16.58
C ALA A 81 4.16 -2.70 -17.47
N THR A 82 3.75 -3.83 -16.88
CA THR A 82 3.44 -5.06 -17.61
C THR A 82 2.26 -4.84 -18.57
N VAL A 83 1.15 -4.27 -18.09
CA VAL A 83 -0.03 -4.00 -18.92
C VAL A 83 0.28 -2.98 -20.03
N LEU A 84 1.03 -1.92 -19.75
CA LEU A 84 1.45 -0.94 -20.74
C LEU A 84 2.34 -1.56 -21.83
N ARG A 85 3.26 -2.45 -21.45
CA ARG A 85 4.11 -3.17 -22.41
C ARG A 85 3.27 -4.05 -23.35
N PHE A 86 2.29 -4.77 -22.82
CA PHE A 86 1.36 -5.55 -23.64
C PHE A 86 0.54 -4.67 -24.59
N GLN A 87 0.02 -3.53 -24.10
CA GLN A 87 -0.71 -2.57 -24.93
C GLN A 87 0.16 -1.99 -26.05
N ALA A 88 1.42 -1.64 -25.76
CA ALA A 88 2.35 -1.08 -26.73
C ALA A 88 2.69 -2.08 -27.86
N LEU A 89 2.93 -3.35 -27.53
CA LEU A 89 3.16 -4.40 -28.52
C LEU A 89 1.93 -4.60 -29.42
N ARG A 90 0.74 -4.67 -28.82
CA ARG A 90 -0.51 -4.87 -29.56
C ARG A 90 -0.81 -3.72 -30.53
N ILE A 91 -0.55 -2.46 -30.14
CA ILE A 91 -0.71 -1.30 -31.03
C ILE A 91 0.24 -1.38 -32.23
N GLY A 92 1.47 -1.87 -32.03
CA GLY A 92 2.43 -2.08 -33.11
C GLY A 92 2.05 -3.21 -34.08
N GLU A 93 1.23 -4.17 -33.63
CA GLU A 93 0.72 -5.27 -34.45
C GLU A 93 -0.53 -4.91 -35.25
N ILE A 94 -1.18 -3.77 -34.98
CA ILE A 94 -2.30 -3.29 -35.80
C ILE A 94 -1.69 -2.83 -37.13
N PRO A 95 -1.89 -3.56 -38.25
CA PRO A 95 -1.46 -3.09 -39.55
C PRO A 95 -2.22 -1.79 -39.76
N GLY A 96 -1.48 -0.69 -39.97
CA GLY A 96 -2.09 0.60 -40.16
C GLY A 96 -3.24 0.48 -41.15
N GLU A 97 -4.34 1.16 -40.85
CA GLU A 97 -5.30 1.62 -41.84
C GLU A 97 -4.54 2.46 -42.87
N ARG A 98 -3.81 1.77 -43.76
CA ARG A 98 -3.25 2.27 -45.00
C ARG A 98 -4.27 1.89 -46.04
N GLY A 99 -5.30 2.72 -46.20
CA GLY A 99 -6.28 2.53 -47.27
C GLY A 99 -7.65 3.11 -46.98
N ALA A 100 -7.74 4.44 -46.86
CA ALA A 100 -8.85 5.24 -47.39
C ALA A 100 -8.30 6.63 -47.72
#